data_AF-A0A8J7GY77-F1
#
_entry.id   AF-A0A8J7GY77-F1
#
_cell.length_a   1.000
_cell.length_b   1.000
_cell.length_c   1.000
_cell.angle_alpha   90.00
_cell.angle_beta   90.00
_cell.angle_gamma   90.00
#
_symmetry.space_group_name_H-M   'P 1'
#
loop_
_entity.id
_entity.type
_entity.pdbx_description
1 polymer ?
#
loop_
_entity_poly.entity_id
_entity_poly.type
_entity_poly.pdbx_seq_one_letter_code
_entity_poly.pdbx_strand_id
1 'polypeptide(L)'
;MARPSNIDKLPEDIRAELHSKLLRTNFTGYEWLSLWLADKGFSASKSAIQRYAVMRKDEILGLHQESKFHQAQLILNALSVATMLSPGKDLGSLKDDADALLKWALFGY
;
A
#
# COMPACT_ATOMS: atom_id res chain seq x y z
N MET A 1 -21.46 0.07 -24.42
CA MET A 1 -21.73 0.29 -22.98
C MET A 1 -20.83 -0.63 -22.16
N ALA A 2 -19.76 -0.09 -21.57
CA ALA A 2 -18.85 -0.87 -20.74
C ALA A 2 -19.54 -1.15 -19.41
N ARG A 3 -19.93 -2.41 -19.16
CA ARG A 3 -20.51 -2.83 -17.88
C ARG A 3 -19.52 -2.47 -16.76
N PRO A 4 -19.95 -1.79 -15.68
CA PRO A 4 -19.06 -1.40 -14.60
C PRO A 4 -18.38 -2.66 -14.08
N SER A 5 -17.05 -2.63 -14.08
CA SER A 5 -16.24 -3.78 -13.69
C SER A 5 -16.58 -4.16 -12.26
N ASN A 6 -17.24 -5.31 -12.09
CA ASN A 6 -17.75 -5.81 -10.81
C ASN A 6 -16.64 -6.08 -9.78
N ILE A 7 -15.37 -5.93 -10.19
CA ILE A 7 -14.18 -6.10 -9.36
C ILE A 7 -14.11 -5.05 -8.25
N ASP A 8 -14.57 -3.81 -8.49
CA ASP A 8 -14.51 -2.78 -7.45
C ASP A 8 -15.54 -3.00 -6.33
N LYS A 9 -16.65 -3.68 -6.66
CA LYS A 9 -17.71 -4.09 -5.72
C LYS A 9 -17.40 -5.41 -5.01
N LEU A 10 -16.24 -6.02 -5.24
CA LEU A 10 -15.87 -7.25 -4.55
C LEU A 10 -15.76 -7.00 -3.03
N PRO A 11 -16.34 -7.88 -2.20
CA PRO A 11 -16.11 -7.85 -0.76
C PRO A 11 -14.61 -7.94 -0.45
N GLU A 12 -14.20 -7.33 0.66
CA GLU A 12 -12.81 -7.31 1.11
C GLU A 12 -12.21 -8.72 1.22
N ASP A 13 -13.03 -9.70 1.65
CA ASP A 13 -12.64 -11.11 1.79
C ASP A 13 -12.19 -11.73 0.46
N ILE A 14 -13.00 -11.59 -0.60
CA ILE A 14 -12.67 -12.08 -1.95
C ILE A 14 -11.52 -11.28 -2.56
N ARG A 15 -11.41 -10.00 -2.22
CA ARG A 15 -10.32 -9.13 -2.66
C ARG A 15 -8.97 -9.60 -2.10
N ALA A 16 -8.91 -9.95 -0.82
CA ALA A 16 -7.72 -10.48 -0.18
C ALA A 16 -7.31 -11.85 -0.75
N GLU A 17 -8.27 -12.73 -1.03
CA GLU A 17 -8.01 -13.99 -1.74
C GLU A 17 -7.47 -13.74 -3.15
N LEU A 18 -8.04 -12.75 -3.87
CA LEU A 18 -7.58 -12.36 -5.20
C LEU A 18 -6.13 -11.86 -5.16
N HIS A 19 -5.79 -11.01 -4.19
CA HIS A 19 -4.43 -10.51 -3.98
C HIS A 19 -3.45 -11.64 -3.70
N SER A 20 -3.82 -12.58 -2.83
CA SER A 20 -3.02 -13.76 -2.51
C SER A 20 -2.78 -14.66 -3.74
N LYS A 21 -3.81 -14.87 -4.57
CA LYS A 21 -3.67 -15.60 -5.83
C LYS A 21 -2.83 -14.84 -6.85
N LEU A 22 -3.00 -13.51 -6.96
CA LEU A 22 -2.19 -12.67 -7.85
C LEU A 22 -0.70 -12.72 -7.48
N LEU A 23 -0.39 -12.65 -6.18
CA LEU A 23 0.98 -12.82 -5.66
C LEU A 23 1.54 -14.20 -6.00
N ARG A 24 0.81 -15.26 -5.67
CA ARG A 24 1.24 -16.65 -5.91
C ARG A 24 1.48 -16.94 -7.39
N THR A 25 0.74 -16.28 -8.27
CA THR A 25 0.82 -16.47 -9.73
C THR A 25 1.68 -15.40 -10.41
N ASN A 26 2.37 -14.52 -9.65
CA ASN A 26 3.18 -13.42 -10.19
C ASN A 26 2.44 -12.57 -11.24
N PHE A 27 1.17 -12.25 -11.01
CA PHE A 27 0.34 -11.47 -11.95
C PHE A 27 0.22 -12.13 -13.34
N THR A 28 0.31 -13.46 -13.40
CA THR A 28 0.07 -14.25 -14.62
C THR A 28 -1.20 -15.10 -14.47
N GLY A 29 -1.77 -15.57 -15.58
CA GLY A 29 -2.93 -16.47 -15.52
C GLY A 29 -4.31 -15.83 -15.30
N TYR A 30 -4.51 -14.58 -15.75
CA TYR A 30 -5.79 -13.85 -15.61
C TYR A 30 -7.05 -14.59 -16.11
N GLU A 31 -6.92 -15.51 -17.06
CA GLU A 31 -8.02 -16.38 -17.51
C GLU A 31 -8.55 -17.28 -16.40
N TRP A 32 -7.65 -17.92 -15.65
CA TRP A 32 -8.05 -18.77 -14.54
C TRP A 32 -8.65 -17.96 -13.39
N LEU A 33 -8.09 -16.77 -13.10
CA LEU A 33 -8.69 -15.84 -12.12
C LEU A 33 -10.09 -15.36 -12.56
N SER A 34 -10.29 -15.14 -13.85
CA SER A 34 -11.61 -14.80 -14.42
C SER A 34 -12.61 -15.93 -14.23
N LEU A 35 -12.20 -17.18 -14.44
CA LEU A 35 -13.05 -18.35 -14.19
C LEU A 35 -13.39 -18.50 -12.71
N TRP A 36 -12.40 -18.34 -11.83
CA TRP A 36 -12.59 -18.42 -10.38
C TRP A 36 -13.53 -17.34 -9.85
N LEU A 37 -13.40 -16.10 -10.35
CA LEU A 37 -14.34 -15.03 -10.02
C LEU A 37 -15.75 -15.34 -10.52
N ALA A 38 -15.89 -15.91 -11.72
CA ALA A 38 -17.18 -16.30 -12.29
C ALA A 38 -17.86 -17.42 -11.47
N ASP A 39 -17.11 -18.40 -10.99
CA ASP A 39 -17.58 -19.47 -10.09
C ASP A 39 -18.15 -18.92 -8.76
N LYS A 40 -17.51 -17.85 -8.24
CA LYS A 40 -17.99 -17.11 -7.06
C LYS A 40 -19.19 -16.19 -7.35
N GLY A 41 -19.72 -16.16 -8.58
CA GLY A 41 -20.84 -15.32 -8.99
C GLY A 41 -20.44 -13.91 -9.46
N PHE A 42 -19.15 -13.62 -9.57
CA PHE A 42 -18.63 -12.32 -10.02
C PHE A 42 -18.09 -12.39 -11.44
N SER A 43 -18.85 -11.87 -12.41
CA SER A 43 -18.36 -11.80 -13.79
C SER A 43 -17.35 -10.66 -13.96
N ALA A 44 -16.06 -11.00 -14.08
CA ALA A 44 -14.95 -10.08 -14.24
C ALA A 44 -14.08 -10.49 -15.42
N SER A 45 -13.96 -9.66 -16.44
CA SER A 45 -13.14 -9.98 -17.62
C SER A 45 -11.64 -9.91 -17.31
N LYS A 46 -10.83 -10.70 -18.03
CA LYS A 46 -9.35 -10.63 -18.00
C LYS A 46 -8.81 -9.21 -17.96
N SER A 47 -9.29 -8.32 -18.84
CA SER A 47 -8.83 -6.93 -18.92
C SER A 47 -9.16 -6.11 -17.66
N ALA A 48 -10.27 -6.41 -16.99
CA ALA A 48 -10.64 -5.74 -15.75
C ALA A 48 -9.74 -6.19 -14.60
N ILE A 49 -9.43 -7.49 -14.51
CA ILE A 49 -8.50 -8.04 -13.51
C ILE A 49 -7.10 -7.48 -13.74
N GLN A 50 -6.66 -7.42 -15.00
CA GLN A 50 -5.36 -6.86 -15.35
C GLN A 50 -5.25 -5.37 -14.97
N ARG A 51 -6.25 -4.55 -15.31
CA ARG A 51 -6.26 -3.13 -14.90
C ARG A 51 -6.25 -2.97 -13.38
N TYR A 52 -7.05 -3.78 -12.69
CA TYR A 52 -7.12 -3.78 -11.24
C TYR A 52 -5.78 -4.15 -10.60
N ALA A 53 -5.14 -5.21 -11.09
CA ALA A 53 -3.88 -5.70 -10.56
C ALA A 53 -2.71 -4.74 -10.81
N VAL A 54 -2.73 -4.00 -11.93
CA VAL A 54 -1.79 -2.91 -12.20
C VAL A 54 -2.04 -1.72 -11.27
N MET A 55 -3.30 -1.31 -11.11
CA MET A 55 -3.67 -0.16 -10.26
C MET A 55 -3.35 -0.40 -8.79
N ARG A 56 -3.52 -1.64 -8.29
CA ARG A 56 -3.28 -2.02 -6.89
C ARG A 56 -2.02 -2.84 -6.69
N LYS A 57 -1.10 -2.83 -7.65
CA LYS A 57 0.14 -3.63 -7.59
C LYS A 57 0.94 -3.34 -6.32
N ASP A 58 1.09 -2.06 -5.96
CA ASP A 58 1.79 -1.63 -4.75
C ASP A 58 1.11 -2.08 -3.45
N GLU A 59 -0.23 -2.14 -3.42
CA GLU A 59 -0.97 -2.68 -2.28
C GLU A 59 -0.81 -4.20 -2.20
N ILE A 60 -0.95 -4.90 -3.33
CA ILE A 60 -0.84 -6.36 -3.43
C ILE A 60 0.56 -6.83 -3.01
N LEU A 61 1.61 -6.11 -3.42
CA LEU A 61 3.00 -6.41 -3.05
C LEU A 61 3.34 -6.05 -1.60
N GLY A 62 2.41 -5.51 -0.81
CA GLY A 62 2.64 -5.15 0.59
C GLY A 62 3.53 -3.91 0.80
N LEU A 63 3.97 -3.27 -0.29
CA LEU A 63 4.92 -2.16 -0.27
C LEU A 63 4.39 -0.95 0.51
N HIS A 64 3.08 -0.73 0.54
CA HIS A 64 2.48 0.42 1.22
C HIS A 64 2.36 0.28 2.74
N GLN A 65 2.15 -0.92 3.29
CA GLN A 65 1.99 -1.08 4.74
C GLN A 65 3.34 -0.99 5.42
N GLU A 66 4.34 -1.73 4.93
CA GLU A 66 5.71 -1.67 5.46
C GLU A 66 6.30 -0.26 5.34
N SER A 67 6.05 0.44 4.23
CA SER A 67 6.54 1.82 4.06
C SER A 67 5.96 2.82 5.06
N LYS A 68 4.67 2.73 5.41
CA LYS A 68 4.04 3.64 6.38
C LYS A 68 4.52 3.39 7.80
N PHE A 69 4.63 2.12 8.20
CA PHE A 69 5.17 1.76 9.51
C PHE A 69 6.63 2.15 9.63
N HIS A 70 7.43 1.91 8.58
CA HIS A 70 8.82 2.31 8.54
C HIS A 70 8.96 3.84 8.60
N GLN A 71 8.14 4.58 7.88
CA GLN A 71 8.10 6.05 7.95
C GLN A 71 7.71 6.56 9.34
N ALA A 72 6.69 5.96 9.97
CA ALA A 72 6.30 6.30 11.34
C ALA A 72 7.43 6.01 12.33
N GLN A 73 8.13 4.88 12.18
CA GLN A 73 9.26 4.52 13.03
C GLN A 73 10.44 5.47 12.85
N LEU A 74 10.75 5.87 11.62
CA LEU A 74 11.77 6.87 11.32
C LEU A 74 11.44 8.21 11.98
N ILE A 75 10.16 8.64 11.91
CA ILE A 75 9.70 9.88 12.57
C ILE A 75 9.88 9.80 14.09
N LEU A 76 9.49 8.69 14.71
CA LEU A 76 9.63 8.52 16.16
C LEU A 76 11.09 8.50 16.60
N ASN A 77 11.97 7.87 15.82
CA ASN A 77 13.41 7.88 16.09
C ASN A 77 14.00 9.30 15.93
N ALA A 78 13.66 10.01 14.85
CA ALA A 78 14.11 11.38 14.64
C ALA A 78 13.60 12.32 15.74
N LEU A 79 12.35 12.14 16.16
CA LEU A 79 11.77 12.87 17.28
C LEU A 79 12.52 12.59 18.57
N SER A 80 12.81 11.32 18.89
CA SER A 80 13.59 10.94 20.07
C SER A 80 14.99 11.57 20.08
N VAL A 81 15.64 11.65 18.91
CA VAL A 81 16.95 12.30 18.77
C VAL A 81 16.84 13.81 18.99
N ALA A 82 15.81 14.46 18.44
CA ALA A 82 15.54 15.87 18.66
C ALA A 82 15.33 16.19 20.15
N THR A 83 14.61 15.32 20.90
CA THR A 83 14.38 15.54 22.35
C THR A 83 15.65 15.41 23.17
N MET A 84 16.57 14.53 22.76
CA MET A 84 17.89 14.41 23.41
C MET A 84 18.79 15.62 23.15
N LEU A 85 18.71 16.21 21.95
CA LEU A 85 19.51 17.38 21.56
C LEU A 85 19.02 18.70 22.17
N SER A 86 17.73 18.80 22.51
CA SER A 86 17.13 20.03 23.05
C SER A 86 16.06 19.72 24.10
N PRO A 87 16.46 19.31 25.32
CA PRO A 87 15.51 19.04 26.39
C PRO A 87 14.82 20.35 26.84
N GLY A 88 13.49 20.40 26.73
CA GLY A 88 12.66 21.52 27.21
C GLY A 88 12.07 22.44 26.11
N LYS A 89 12.24 22.09 24.83
CA LYS A 89 11.62 22.81 23.71
C LYS A 89 10.13 22.45 23.57
N ASP A 90 9.32 23.40 23.08
CA ASP A 90 7.90 23.15 22.76
C ASP A 90 7.75 22.05 21.71
N LEU A 91 6.68 21.24 21.82
CA LEU A 91 6.40 20.10 20.94
C LEU A 91 6.35 20.50 19.46
N GLY A 92 5.87 21.71 19.16
CA GLY A 92 5.81 22.24 17.80
C GLY A 92 7.20 22.47 17.20
N SER A 93 8.12 23.03 17.99
CA SER A 93 9.52 23.20 17.55
C SER A 93 10.24 21.86 17.43
N LEU A 94 9.99 20.93 18.35
CA LEU A 94 10.60 19.60 18.32
C LEU A 94 10.21 18.80 17.07
N LYS A 95 8.96 18.95 16.63
CA LYS A 95 8.48 18.34 15.38
C LYS A 95 9.20 18.92 14.16
N ASP A 96 9.46 20.23 14.14
CA ASP A 96 10.18 20.90 13.05
C ASP A 96 11.64 20.42 12.98
N ASP A 97 12.30 20.30 14.14
CA ASP A 97 13.66 19.74 14.23
C ASP A 97 13.70 18.27 13.75
N ALA A 98 12.71 17.45 14.13
CA ALA A 98 12.61 16.06 13.68
C ALA A 98 12.34 15.93 12.17
N ASP A 99 11.51 16.81 11.60
CA ASP A 99 11.23 16.87 10.17
C ASP A 99 12.46 17.31 9.37
N ALA A 100 13.21 18.29 9.88
CA ALA A 100 14.49 18.70 9.30
C ALA A 100 15.52 17.57 9.32
N LEU A 101 15.64 16.82 10.42
CA LEU A 101 16.51 15.65 10.52
C LEU A 101 16.13 14.54 9.53
N LEU A 102 14.84 14.28 9.36
CA LEU A 102 14.36 13.31 8.38
C LEU A 102 14.63 13.76 6.94
N LYS A 103 14.35 15.03 6.63
CA LYS A 103 14.64 15.59 5.31
C LYS A 103 16.12 15.49 4.99
N TRP A 104 16.98 15.84 5.94
CA TRP A 104 18.43 15.69 5.79
C TRP A 104 18.85 14.22 5.60
N ALA A 105 18.31 13.29 6.39
CA ALA A 105 18.64 11.87 6.26
C ALA A 105 18.15 11.23 4.94
N LEU A 106 17.02 11.71 4.39
CA LEU A 106 16.42 11.17 3.16
C LEU A 106 16.97 11.82 1.88
N PHE A 107 17.25 13.11 1.92
CA PHE A 107 17.60 13.91 0.73
C PHE A 107 19.01 14.48 0.76
N GLY A 108 19.71 14.41 1.89
CA GLY A 108 21.11 14.79 2.05
C GLY A 108 21.40 16.30 1.99
N TYR A 109 20.41 17.14 1.74
CA TYR A 109 20.54 18.59 1.51
C TYR A 109 19.36 19.38 2.08
#